data_AF-A0A3D3KYF2-F1
#
_entry.id   AF-A0A3D3KYF2-F1
#
_cell.length_a   1.000
_cell.length_b   1.000
_cell.length_c   1.000
_cell.angle_alpha   90.00
_cell.angle_beta   90.00
_cell.angle_gamma   90.00
#
_symmetry.space_group_name_H-M   'P 1'
#
loop_
_entity.id
_entity.type
_entity.pdbx_description
1 polymer ?
#
loop_
_entity_poly.entity_id
_entity_poly.type
_entity_poly.pdbx_seq_one_letter_code
_entity_poly.pdbx_strand_id
1 'polypeptide(L)'
;MSGIAPRVEDLPGSRSEALQTLQYLLRQQAATPRSSQAQAPAAGLFEDYRVPLNLLKIGAFIAETGLSDVDDITRIQAHDAEQQTDYLDTLRAYLASNGNISAMAERLHVHNNTVRYRVARLAKDFNLDLDDPQKRLWLWLRLTT
;
A
#
# COMPACT_ATOMS: atom_id res chain seq x y z
N MET A 1 5.38 -25.81 5.57
CA MET A 1 5.57 -26.90 4.60
C MET A 1 5.11 -26.36 3.27
N SER A 2 6.10 -26.02 2.45
CA SER A 2 6.01 -25.25 1.19
C SER A 2 5.15 -25.92 0.15
N GLY A 3 4.54 -25.12 -0.74
CA GLY A 3 4.38 -25.32 -2.20
C GLY A 3 3.95 -26.69 -2.75
N ILE A 4 3.62 -27.63 -1.89
CA ILE A 4 3.36 -29.04 -2.14
C ILE A 4 1.96 -29.28 -1.63
N ALA A 5 1.06 -29.67 -2.52
CA ALA A 5 -0.26 -30.14 -2.18
C ALA A 5 -0.13 -31.57 -1.61
N PRO A 6 -0.28 -31.79 -0.28
CA PRO A 6 -0.15 -33.13 0.29
C PRO A 6 -1.31 -34.05 -0.14
N ARG A 7 -2.42 -33.45 -0.61
CA ARG A 7 -3.58 -34.15 -1.13
C ARG A 7 -4.04 -33.54 -2.46
N VAL A 8 -4.81 -34.31 -3.22
CA VAL A 8 -5.30 -33.89 -4.56
C VAL A 8 -6.22 -32.67 -4.45
N GLU A 9 -7.02 -32.59 -3.40
CA GLU A 9 -7.89 -31.43 -3.12
C GLU A 9 -7.13 -30.12 -2.88
N ASP A 10 -5.85 -30.18 -2.50
CA ASP A 10 -5.00 -29.00 -2.26
C ASP A 10 -4.34 -28.46 -3.55
N LEU A 11 -4.40 -29.21 -4.66
CA LEU A 11 -3.78 -28.84 -5.94
C LEU A 11 -4.26 -27.49 -6.51
N PRO A 12 -5.56 -27.14 -6.47
CA PRO A 12 -6.01 -25.83 -6.95
C PRO A 12 -5.39 -24.67 -6.15
N GLY A 13 -5.26 -24.82 -4.83
CA GLY A 13 -4.64 -23.84 -3.94
C GLY A 13 -3.16 -23.65 -4.27
N SER A 14 -2.41 -24.76 -4.31
CA SER A 14 -0.98 -24.77 -4.67
C SER A 14 -0.72 -24.15 -6.05
N ARG A 15 -1.56 -24.47 -7.05
CA ARG A 15 -1.46 -23.86 -8.38
C ARG A 15 -1.73 -22.35 -8.34
N SER A 16 -2.73 -21.90 -7.59
CA SER A 16 -3.07 -20.48 -7.45
C SER A 16 -1.93 -19.69 -6.81
N GLU A 17 -1.34 -20.22 -5.73
CA GLU A 17 -0.18 -19.63 -5.06
C GLU A 17 1.05 -19.54 -5.96
N ALA A 18 1.32 -20.59 -6.74
CA ALA A 18 2.41 -20.60 -7.72
C ALA A 18 2.22 -19.53 -8.81
N LEU A 19 1.00 -19.42 -9.36
CA LEU A 19 0.68 -18.42 -10.39
C LEU A 19 0.77 -16.98 -9.86
N GLN A 20 0.30 -16.73 -8.64
CA GLN A 20 0.39 -15.42 -8.00
C GLN A 20 1.84 -15.01 -7.76
N THR A 21 2.65 -15.95 -7.24
CA THR A 21 4.08 -15.72 -7.02
C THR A 21 4.79 -15.42 -8.33
N LEU A 22 4.50 -16.19 -9.39
CA LEU A 22 5.05 -15.95 -10.73
C LEU A 22 4.68 -14.55 -11.26
N GLN A 23 3.40 -14.18 -11.20
CA GLN A 23 2.94 -12.87 -11.66
C GLN A 23 3.60 -11.72 -10.88
N TYR A 24 3.75 -11.88 -9.57
CA TYR A 24 4.43 -10.92 -8.71
C TYR A 24 5.91 -10.72 -9.11
N LEU A 25 6.65 -11.81 -9.31
CA LEU A 25 8.05 -11.75 -9.73
C LEU A 25 8.21 -11.11 -11.11
N LEU A 26 7.33 -11.44 -12.07
CA LEU A 26 7.34 -10.83 -13.40
C LEU A 26 7.10 -9.31 -13.34
N ARG A 27 6.14 -8.86 -12.51
CA ARG A 27 5.90 -7.43 -12.31
C ARG A 27 7.11 -6.72 -11.70
N GLN A 28 7.76 -7.32 -10.71
CA GLN A 28 8.98 -6.75 -10.14
C GLN A 28 10.11 -6.63 -11.18
N GLN A 29 10.33 -7.65 -12.00
CA GLN A 29 11.35 -7.64 -13.05
C GLN A 29 11.09 -6.55 -14.09
N ALA A 30 9.82 -6.34 -14.46
CA ALA A 30 9.42 -5.29 -15.38
C ALA A 30 9.62 -3.87 -14.80
N ALA A 31 9.42 -3.70 -13.48
CA ALA A 31 9.64 -2.44 -12.78
C ALA A 31 11.13 -2.15 -12.47
N THR A 32 11.99 -3.16 -12.53
CA THR A 32 13.42 -3.02 -12.17
C THR A 32 14.25 -2.61 -13.40
N PRO A 33 15.09 -1.55 -13.32
CA PRO A 33 15.97 -1.15 -14.41
C PRO A 33 16.89 -2.30 -14.86
N ARG A 34 17.17 -2.40 -16.17
CA ARG A 34 17.99 -3.49 -16.76
C ARG A 34 19.36 -3.68 -16.10
N SER A 35 19.96 -2.62 -15.57
CA SER A 35 21.24 -2.67 -14.83
C SER A 35 21.16 -3.47 -13.52
N SER A 36 19.96 -3.59 -12.93
CA SER A 36 19.70 -4.26 -11.65
C SER A 36 18.97 -5.60 -11.82
N GLN A 37 18.58 -5.97 -13.05
CA GLN A 37 17.86 -7.22 -13.35
C GLN A 37 18.68 -8.49 -13.02
N ALA A 38 20.01 -8.40 -12.96
CA ALA A 38 20.89 -9.53 -12.63
C ALA A 38 20.72 -10.07 -11.19
N GLN A 39 20.00 -9.35 -10.31
CA GLN A 39 19.80 -9.73 -8.91
C GLN A 39 18.37 -10.13 -8.55
N ALA A 40 17.40 -10.00 -9.47
CA ALA A 40 16.03 -10.40 -9.19
C ALA A 40 15.91 -11.94 -9.21
N PRO A 41 15.35 -12.56 -8.16
CA PRO A 41 15.24 -14.01 -8.11
C PRO A 41 14.36 -14.53 -9.26
N ALA A 42 14.86 -15.56 -9.95
CA ALA A 42 14.15 -16.19 -11.07
C ALA A 42 12.98 -17.07 -10.62
N ALA A 43 12.96 -17.47 -9.35
CA ALA A 43 11.93 -18.27 -8.71
C ALA A 43 11.89 -17.97 -7.21
N GLY A 44 10.75 -18.25 -6.58
CA GLY A 44 10.59 -18.17 -5.13
C GLY A 44 9.30 -18.84 -4.67
N LEU A 45 9.19 -19.06 -3.36
CA LEU A 45 8.00 -19.68 -2.76
C LEU A 45 6.96 -18.62 -2.41
N PHE A 46 5.68 -19.02 -2.37
CA PHE A 46 4.61 -18.13 -1.92
C PHE A 46 4.89 -17.59 -0.51
N GLU A 47 5.45 -18.42 0.35
CA GLU A 47 5.81 -18.11 1.73
C GLU A 47 6.87 -17.02 1.85
N ASP A 48 7.81 -16.95 0.90
CA ASP A 48 8.83 -15.91 0.84
C ASP A 48 8.22 -14.53 0.55
N TYR A 49 7.03 -14.51 -0.05
CA TYR A 49 6.31 -13.30 -0.47
C TYR A 49 4.88 -13.23 0.08
N ARG A 50 4.60 -13.92 1.19
CA ARG A 50 3.24 -14.08 1.71
C ARG A 50 2.56 -12.74 1.98
N VAL A 51 3.27 -11.82 2.60
CA VAL A 51 2.75 -10.48 2.94
C VAL A 51 2.40 -9.67 1.70
N PRO A 52 3.33 -9.38 0.76
CA PRO A 52 3.00 -8.60 -0.43
C PRO A 52 1.95 -9.29 -1.32
N LEU A 53 1.96 -10.62 -1.42
CA LEU A 53 0.94 -11.35 -2.18
C LEU A 53 -0.46 -11.25 -1.54
N ASN A 54 -0.55 -11.31 -0.21
CA ASN A 54 -1.83 -11.11 0.48
C ASN A 54 -2.33 -9.68 0.36
N LEU A 55 -1.45 -8.67 0.41
CA LEU A 55 -1.82 -7.28 0.17
C LEU A 55 -2.35 -7.07 -1.25
N LEU A 56 -1.72 -7.69 -2.26
CA LEU A 56 -2.23 -7.66 -3.64
C LEU A 56 -3.63 -8.28 -3.76
N LYS A 57 -3.90 -9.38 -3.06
CA LYS A 57 -5.23 -10.00 -3.03
C LYS A 57 -6.27 -9.06 -2.42
N ILE A 58 -5.94 -8.43 -1.30
CA ILE A 58 -6.82 -7.46 -0.63
C ILE A 58 -7.08 -6.28 -1.57
N GLY A 59 -6.07 -5.79 -2.27
CA GLY A 59 -6.19 -4.74 -3.28
C GLY A 59 -7.13 -5.09 -4.42
N ALA A 60 -6.91 -6.26 -5.04
CA ALA A 60 -7.78 -6.76 -6.10
C ALA A 60 -9.23 -6.88 -5.62
N PHE A 61 -9.43 -7.42 -4.42
CA PHE A 61 -10.75 -7.52 -3.81
C PHE A 61 -11.40 -6.15 -3.61
N ILE A 62 -10.68 -5.16 -3.07
CA ILE A 62 -11.18 -3.79 -2.88
C ILE A 62 -11.63 -3.17 -4.21
N ALA A 63 -10.81 -3.34 -5.27
CA ALA A 63 -11.12 -2.80 -6.59
C ALA A 63 -12.32 -3.51 -7.24
N GLU A 64 -12.36 -4.85 -7.21
CA GLU A 64 -13.43 -5.65 -7.83
C GLU A 64 -14.79 -5.45 -7.16
N THR A 65 -14.80 -5.09 -5.87
CA THR A 65 -16.02 -4.85 -5.09
C THR A 65 -16.48 -3.38 -5.11
N GLY A 66 -15.75 -2.48 -5.77
CA GLY A 66 -16.07 -1.05 -5.83
C GLY A 66 -15.88 -0.31 -4.50
N LEU A 67 -15.18 -0.91 -3.53
CA LEU A 67 -14.91 -0.28 -2.23
C LEU A 67 -13.97 0.93 -2.34
N SER A 68 -13.25 1.05 -3.47
CA SER A 68 -12.37 2.18 -3.78
C SER A 68 -13.07 3.38 -4.43
N ASP A 69 -14.30 3.22 -4.93
CA ASP A 69 -14.86 4.16 -5.92
C ASP A 69 -15.30 5.51 -5.31
N VAL A 70 -15.60 5.52 -4.01
CA VAL A 70 -15.98 6.74 -3.28
C VAL A 70 -15.36 6.72 -1.88
N ASP A 71 -14.03 6.72 -1.83
CA ASP A 71 -13.29 6.72 -0.58
C ASP A 71 -12.43 7.98 -0.40
N ASP A 72 -11.87 8.15 0.81
CA ASP A 72 -11.14 9.36 1.15
C ASP A 72 -9.88 9.55 0.31
N ILE A 73 -9.22 8.47 -0.10
CA ILE A 73 -8.00 8.55 -0.92
C ILE A 73 -8.32 9.16 -2.28
N THR A 74 -9.41 8.73 -2.92
CA THR A 74 -9.85 9.27 -4.21
C THR A 74 -10.19 10.77 -4.09
N ARG A 75 -10.85 11.18 -3.00
CA ARG A 75 -11.16 12.59 -2.73
C ARG A 75 -9.91 13.43 -2.50
N ILE A 76 -8.94 12.92 -1.75
CA ILE A 76 -7.67 13.62 -1.51
C ILE A 76 -6.86 13.74 -2.81
N GLN A 77 -6.83 12.69 -3.63
CA GLN A 77 -6.17 12.72 -4.95
C GLN A 77 -6.74 13.80 -5.87
N ALA A 78 -8.07 13.90 -5.95
CA ALA A 78 -8.73 14.92 -6.76
C ALA A 78 -8.37 16.33 -6.25
N HIS A 79 -8.41 16.54 -4.94
CA HIS A 79 -8.04 17.83 -4.34
C HIS A 79 -6.56 18.19 -4.56
N ASP A 80 -5.64 17.23 -4.40
CA ASP A 80 -4.21 17.45 -4.66
C ASP A 80 -3.97 17.87 -6.12
N ALA A 81 -4.69 17.26 -7.07
CA ALA A 81 -4.62 17.62 -8.48
C ALA A 81 -5.20 19.03 -8.77
N GLU A 82 -6.31 19.39 -8.15
CA GLU A 82 -6.99 20.67 -8.37
C GLU A 82 -6.30 21.86 -7.67
N GLN A 83 -5.81 21.65 -6.46
CA GLN A 83 -5.29 22.71 -5.58
C GLN A 83 -3.77 22.72 -5.46
N GLN A 84 -3.09 21.80 -6.17
CA GLN A 84 -1.63 21.59 -6.09
C GLN A 84 -1.16 21.43 -4.64
N THR A 85 -1.94 20.67 -3.85
CA THR A 85 -1.56 20.28 -2.49
C THR A 85 -0.83 18.95 -2.49
N ASP A 86 -0.13 18.68 -1.39
CA ASP A 86 0.60 17.42 -1.16
C ASP A 86 -0.02 16.65 0.02
N TYR A 87 -1.35 16.51 0.04
CA TYR A 87 -2.05 15.87 1.16
C TYR A 87 -1.89 14.36 1.17
N LEU A 88 -1.83 13.68 0.03
CA LEU A 88 -1.49 12.26 -0.01
C LEU A 88 -0.11 11.98 0.60
N ASP A 89 0.88 12.81 0.28
CA ASP A 89 2.23 12.67 0.84
C ASP A 89 2.26 12.98 2.34
N THR A 90 1.47 13.97 2.78
CA THR A 90 1.25 14.24 4.21
C THR A 90 0.66 13.02 4.91
N LEU A 91 -0.39 12.42 4.33
CA LEU A 91 -1.06 11.25 4.89
C LEU A 91 -0.14 10.04 4.95
N ARG A 92 0.60 9.78 3.87
CA ARG A 92 1.58 8.69 3.81
C ARG A 92 2.66 8.87 4.88
N ALA A 93 3.17 10.09 5.06
CA ALA A 93 4.14 10.39 6.12
C ALA A 93 3.53 10.22 7.52
N TYR A 94 2.27 10.63 7.71
CA TYR A 94 1.57 10.49 8.99
C TYR A 94 1.43 9.02 9.39
N LEU A 95 0.98 8.20 8.43
CA LEU A 95 0.78 6.78 8.60
C LEU A 95 2.10 6.02 8.80
N ALA A 96 3.16 6.37 8.06
CA ALA A 96 4.48 5.77 8.19
C ALA A 96 5.23 6.14 9.47
N SER A 97 4.90 7.30 10.07
CA SER A 97 5.47 7.77 11.33
C SER A 97 4.54 7.53 12.53
N ASN A 98 3.40 6.86 12.32
CA ASN A 98 2.36 6.65 13.34
C ASN A 98 2.00 7.94 14.11
N GLY A 99 1.85 9.06 13.38
CA GLY A 99 1.55 10.38 13.93
C GLY A 99 2.71 11.12 14.60
N ASN A 100 3.92 10.56 14.63
CA ASN A 100 5.08 11.25 15.19
C ASN A 100 5.50 12.45 14.32
N ILE A 101 5.22 13.65 14.83
CA ILE A 101 5.46 14.92 14.12
C ILE A 101 6.94 15.14 13.76
N SER A 102 7.88 14.78 14.65
CA SER A 102 9.31 14.95 14.39
C SER A 102 9.78 14.03 13.27
N ALA A 103 9.38 12.75 13.31
CA ALA A 103 9.72 11.80 12.26
C ALA A 103 9.07 12.16 10.91
N MET A 104 7.85 12.74 10.93
CA MET A 104 7.22 13.29 9.74
C MET A 104 7.98 14.50 9.19
N ALA A 105 8.40 15.42 10.05
CA ALA A 105 9.13 16.63 9.66
C ALA A 105 10.45 16.28 8.96
N GLU A 106 11.17 15.30 9.50
CA GLU A 106 12.38 14.75 8.87
C GLU A 106 12.09 14.13 7.50
N ARG A 107 11.07 13.27 7.39
CA ARG A 107 10.68 12.60 6.13
C ARG A 107 10.21 13.56 5.05
N LEU A 108 9.48 14.61 5.44
CA LEU A 108 8.92 15.61 4.53
C LEU A 108 9.87 16.78 4.28
N HIS A 109 11.02 16.83 4.95
CA HIS A 109 11.97 17.95 4.91
C HIS A 109 11.32 19.31 5.20
N VAL A 110 10.41 19.38 6.17
CA VAL A 110 9.73 20.60 6.60
C VAL A 110 9.81 20.79 8.10
N HIS A 111 9.49 21.99 8.58
CA HIS A 111 9.43 22.25 10.01
C HIS A 111 8.24 21.55 10.69
N ASN A 112 8.37 21.18 11.97
CA ASN A 112 7.32 20.56 12.78
C ASN A 112 5.99 21.33 12.77
N ASN A 113 6.04 22.66 12.78
CA ASN A 113 4.83 23.50 12.71
C ASN A 113 4.07 23.29 11.40
N THR A 114 4.79 23.19 10.28
CA THR A 114 4.21 22.93 8.96
C THR A 114 3.55 21.55 8.92
N VAL A 115 4.17 20.53 9.53
CA VAL A 115 3.56 19.20 9.66
C VAL A 115 2.25 19.26 10.43
N ARG A 116 2.26 19.85 11.64
CA ARG A 116 1.04 19.96 12.47
C ARG A 116 -0.08 20.67 11.71
N TYR A 117 0.25 21.76 11.04
CA TYR A 117 -0.70 22.51 10.23
C TYR A 117 -1.26 21.65 9.09
N ARG A 118 -0.40 20.99 8.30
CA ARG A 118 -0.83 20.14 7.17
C ARG A 118 -1.72 18.98 7.63
N VAL A 119 -1.36 18.31 8.73
CA VAL A 119 -2.15 17.20 9.29
C VAL A 119 -3.50 17.67 9.80
N ALA A 120 -3.53 18.75 10.59
CA ALA A 120 -4.78 19.30 11.11
C ALA A 120 -5.71 19.76 9.99
N ARG A 121 -5.15 20.38 8.95
CA ARG A 121 -5.90 20.83 7.78
C ARG A 121 -6.43 19.67 6.95
N LEU A 122 -5.59 18.68 6.66
CA LEU A 122 -6.01 17.43 5.99
C LEU A 122 -7.14 16.73 6.76
N ALA A 123 -6.99 16.54 8.07
CA ALA A 123 -8.02 15.89 8.88
C ALA A 123 -9.33 16.67 8.87
N LYS A 124 -9.26 18.01 8.92
CA LYS A 124 -10.43 18.88 8.88
C LYS A 124 -11.11 18.88 7.51
N ASP A 125 -10.36 19.09 6.44
CA ASP A 125 -10.90 19.30 5.08
C ASP A 125 -11.56 18.01 4.55
N PHE A 126 -11.10 16.84 5.00
CA PHE A 126 -11.63 15.53 4.59
C PHE A 126 -12.46 14.82 5.69
N ASN A 127 -12.61 15.45 6.86
CA ASN A 127 -13.29 14.86 8.03
C ASN A 127 -12.73 13.48 8.42
N LEU A 128 -11.40 13.38 8.50
CA LEU A 128 -10.70 12.15 8.84
C LEU A 128 -10.44 12.07 10.35
N ASP A 129 -10.95 11.01 10.97
CA ASP A 129 -10.50 10.59 12.28
C ASP A 129 -9.21 9.76 12.13
N LEU A 130 -8.06 10.41 12.33
CA LEU A 130 -6.75 9.77 12.23
C LEU A 130 -6.34 9.05 13.53
N ASP A 131 -7.08 9.24 14.62
CA ASP A 131 -6.81 8.53 15.88
C ASP A 131 -7.43 7.13 15.87
N ASP A 132 -8.52 6.92 15.11
CA ASP A 132 -9.14 5.61 14.90
C ASP A 132 -8.17 4.61 14.19
N PRO A 133 -7.79 3.50 14.84
CA PRO A 133 -6.94 2.48 14.23
C PRO A 133 -7.59 1.79 13.01
N GLN A 134 -8.91 1.64 12.98
CA GLN A 134 -9.59 1.01 11.84
C GLN A 134 -9.53 1.92 10.62
N LYS A 135 -9.81 3.22 10.81
CA LYS A 135 -9.64 4.24 9.76
C LYS A 135 -8.21 4.28 9.24
N ARG A 136 -7.21 4.30 10.11
CA ARG A 136 -5.79 4.29 9.69
C ARG A 136 -5.42 3.05 8.89
N LEU A 137 -5.90 1.86 9.30
CA LEU A 137 -5.67 0.64 8.54
C LEU A 137 -6.29 0.72 7.15
N TRP A 138 -7.54 1.19 7.05
CA TRP A 138 -8.22 1.38 5.77
C TRP A 138 -7.45 2.33 4.84
N LEU A 139 -7.00 3.48 5.36
CA LEU A 139 -6.18 4.44 4.60
C LEU A 139 -4.83 3.82 4.17
N TRP A 140 -4.19 3.03 5.03
CA TRP A 140 -2.96 2.30 4.69
C TRP A 140 -3.18 1.31 3.54
N LEU A 141 -4.26 0.52 3.59
CA LEU A 141 -4.62 -0.42 2.53
C LEU A 141 -4.82 0.33 1.23
N ARG A 142 -5.66 1.38 1.22
CA ARG A 142 -5.95 2.17 0.02
C ARG A 142 -4.76 2.92 -0.57
N LEU A 143 -3.73 3.24 0.22
CA LEU A 143 -2.48 3.82 -0.28
C LEU A 143 -1.49 2.79 -0.83
N THR A 144 -1.60 1.53 -0.40
CA THR A 144 -0.65 0.47 -0.72
C THR A 144 -1.17 -0.47 -1.80
N THR A 145 -2.49 -0.52 -1.97
CA THR A 145 -3.19 -1.44 -2.89
C THR A 145 -3.93 -0.68 -3.98
#